data_AF-A0A256W8K7-F1
#
_entry.id   AF-A0A256W8K7-F1
#
_cell.length_a   1.000
_cell.length_b   1.000
_cell.length_c   1.000
_cell.angle_alpha   90.00
_cell.angle_beta   90.00
_cell.angle_gamma   90.00
#
_symmetry.space_group_name_H-M   'P 1'
#
loop_
_entity.id
_entity.type
_entity.pdbx_description
1 polymer ?
#
loop_
_entity_poly.entity_id
_entity_poly.type
_entity_poly.pdbx_seq_one_letter_code
_entity_poly.pdbx_strand_id
1 'polypeptide(L)'
;MIKNKQMMNKKLIIIFFSIMMIFALSCKKKRLNNDLCDCGDSQTYFDWDTVGLIIPNIITPNGDARNDRWEIDRIEYFNNVEVTIVDEGLINAIVFHSIGYEKMWDGTRNGKKLKDGKYFYEINFDGHTATGYVCIFTVMDLKHDYWDCLRKCAPMEGMDPLLDY
;
A
#
# COMPACT_ATOMS: atom_id res chain seq x y z
N MET A 1 -46.27 -20.27 -44.65
CA MET A 1 -46.33 -19.05 -43.81
C MET A 1 -45.14 -19.00 -42.86
N ILE A 2 -43.95 -18.53 -43.27
CA ILE A 2 -42.85 -18.20 -42.35
C ILE A 2 -41.99 -17.08 -42.96
N LYS A 3 -42.33 -15.82 -42.68
CA LYS A 3 -41.46 -14.64 -42.85
C LYS A 3 -41.80 -13.59 -41.78
N ASN A 4 -41.59 -13.92 -40.51
CA ASN A 4 -41.73 -12.98 -39.40
C ASN A 4 -40.70 -13.25 -38.29
N LYS A 5 -39.42 -13.38 -38.66
CA LYS A 5 -38.32 -13.47 -37.66
C LYS A 5 -37.00 -12.83 -38.10
N GLN A 6 -37.03 -11.85 -39.02
CA GLN A 6 -35.82 -11.18 -39.52
C GLN A 6 -35.89 -9.64 -39.60
N MET A 7 -36.69 -9.01 -38.73
CA MET A 7 -36.58 -7.57 -38.48
C MET A 7 -36.71 -7.28 -36.98
N MET A 8 -35.81 -7.82 -36.17
CA MET A 8 -35.46 -7.07 -34.95
C MET A 8 -34.80 -5.77 -35.42
N ASN A 9 -35.52 -4.68 -35.22
CA ASN A 9 -35.25 -3.34 -35.73
C ASN A 9 -33.76 -2.97 -35.64
N LYS A 10 -33.12 -2.67 -36.78
CA LYS A 10 -31.73 -2.16 -36.79
C LYS A 10 -31.57 -0.90 -35.90
N LYS A 11 -32.63 -0.10 -35.77
CA LYS A 11 -32.70 1.03 -34.82
C LYS A 11 -32.66 0.58 -33.35
N LEU A 12 -33.29 -0.56 -33.02
CA LEU A 12 -33.29 -1.12 -31.67
C LEU A 12 -31.91 -1.70 -31.30
N ILE A 13 -31.23 -2.31 -32.27
CA ILE A 13 -29.85 -2.82 -32.10
C ILE A 13 -28.88 -1.65 -31.86
N ILE A 14 -28.96 -0.57 -32.65
CA ILE A 14 -28.08 0.60 -32.49
C ILE A 14 -28.33 1.27 -31.13
N ILE A 15 -29.59 1.45 -30.72
CA ILE A 15 -29.94 2.01 -29.41
C ILE A 15 -29.38 1.12 -28.28
N PHE A 16 -29.51 -0.21 -28.40
CA PHE A 16 -28.97 -1.15 -27.43
C PHE A 16 -27.45 -1.08 -27.32
N PHE A 17 -26.73 -1.01 -28.45
CA PHE A 17 -25.28 -0.84 -28.47
C PHE A 17 -24.85 0.52 -27.91
N SER A 18 -25.55 1.61 -28.23
CA SER A 18 -25.23 2.93 -27.65
C SER A 18 -25.52 2.99 -26.16
N ILE A 19 -26.59 2.36 -25.65
CA ILE A 19 -26.88 2.27 -24.22
C ILE A 19 -25.83 1.39 -23.53
N MET A 20 -25.48 0.23 -24.10
CA MET A 20 -24.39 -0.62 -23.59
C MET A 20 -23.03 0.07 -23.61
N MET A 21 -22.75 0.93 -24.59
CA MET A 21 -21.51 1.70 -24.68
C MET A 21 -21.50 2.89 -23.71
N ILE A 22 -22.65 3.52 -23.45
CA ILE A 22 -22.81 4.50 -22.35
C ILE A 22 -22.61 3.83 -20.98
N PHE A 23 -23.03 2.56 -20.81
CA PHE A 23 -22.71 1.76 -19.62
C PHE A 23 -21.24 1.33 -19.56
N ALA A 24 -20.58 1.05 -20.70
CA ALA A 24 -19.16 0.69 -20.77
C ALA A 24 -18.20 1.89 -20.63
N LEU A 25 -18.67 3.12 -20.88
CA LEU A 25 -17.92 4.36 -20.67
C LEU A 25 -18.10 4.93 -19.25
N SER A 26 -18.84 4.25 -18.37
CA SER A 26 -18.79 4.50 -16.94
C SER A 26 -17.68 3.67 -16.33
N CYS A 27 -16.45 4.19 -16.30
CA CYS A 27 -15.49 3.79 -15.28
C CYS A 27 -16.01 4.29 -13.93
N LYS A 28 -17.03 3.62 -13.39
CA LYS A 28 -17.21 3.59 -11.94
C LYS A 28 -16.27 2.53 -11.44
N LYS A 29 -15.03 2.96 -11.21
CA LYS A 29 -14.04 2.30 -10.36
C LYS A 29 -14.72 1.94 -9.03
N LYS A 30 -15.28 0.74 -8.94
CA LYS A 30 -15.64 0.08 -7.68
C LYS A 30 -15.51 -1.43 -7.89
N ARG A 31 -14.45 -1.94 -7.25
CA ARG A 31 -14.17 -3.33 -6.84
C ARG A 31 -14.33 -4.40 -7.93
N LEU A 32 -13.23 -4.67 -8.63
CA LEU A 32 -13.00 -5.98 -9.23
C LEU A 32 -12.61 -6.94 -8.11
N ASN A 33 -13.36 -8.03 -8.01
CA ASN A 33 -13.11 -9.16 -7.13
C ASN A 33 -11.76 -9.80 -7.46
N ASN A 34 -10.74 -9.39 -6.72
CA ASN A 34 -9.50 -10.06 -6.33
C ASN A 34 -8.60 -8.98 -5.71
N ASP A 35 -9.11 -8.26 -4.71
CA ASP A 35 -8.26 -7.48 -3.81
C ASP A 35 -7.48 -8.52 -2.98
N LEU A 36 -6.47 -9.13 -3.61
CA LEU A 36 -5.39 -9.78 -2.88
C LEU A 36 -4.82 -8.64 -2.05
N CYS A 37 -5.08 -8.64 -0.75
CA CYS A 37 -4.48 -7.68 0.16
C CYS A 37 -2.98 -7.70 -0.13
N ASP A 38 -2.47 -6.60 -0.68
CA ASP A 38 -1.03 -6.41 -0.71
C ASP A 38 -0.61 -6.33 0.76
N CYS A 39 0.50 -6.97 1.14
CA CYS A 39 0.97 -6.80 2.49
C CYS A 39 1.36 -5.33 2.78
N GLY A 40 1.59 -4.53 1.73
CA GLY A 40 1.64 -3.06 1.80
C GLY A 40 0.43 -2.38 2.45
N ASP A 41 -0.74 -3.04 2.50
CA ASP A 41 -1.95 -2.47 3.10
C ASP A 41 -2.00 -2.63 4.63
N SER A 42 -1.02 -3.29 5.27
CA SER A 42 -0.99 -3.28 6.74
C SER A 42 -0.58 -1.91 7.26
N GLN A 43 -1.53 -1.23 7.88
CA GLN A 43 -1.34 0.06 8.51
C GLN A 43 -1.23 -0.14 10.01
N THR A 44 -0.19 0.40 10.63
CA THR A 44 -0.21 0.57 12.09
C THR A 44 -0.97 1.87 12.36
N TYR A 45 -2.20 1.73 12.85
CA TYR A 45 -2.92 2.87 13.37
C TYR A 45 -2.44 3.11 14.80
N PHE A 46 -1.76 4.24 15.02
CA PHE A 46 -1.57 4.74 16.37
C PHE A 46 -2.92 5.36 16.80
N ASP A 47 -3.86 4.54 17.29
CA ASP A 47 -4.97 5.08 18.07
C ASP A 47 -4.50 5.22 19.50
N TRP A 48 -4.32 6.46 19.96
CA TRP A 48 -4.55 6.73 21.37
C TRP A 48 -5.17 8.14 21.46
N ASP A 49 -6.33 8.34 20.83
CA ASP A 49 -7.22 9.50 21.01
C ASP A 49 -6.72 10.91 20.61
N THR A 50 -5.55 11.14 19.99
CA THR A 50 -5.24 12.54 19.54
C THR A 50 -4.21 12.80 18.43
N VAL A 51 -3.48 11.82 17.89
CA VAL A 51 -2.32 12.14 17.01
C VAL A 51 -2.56 11.86 15.52
N GLY A 52 -3.44 10.94 15.14
CA GLY A 52 -4.01 10.89 13.79
C GLY A 52 -3.06 10.59 12.62
N LEU A 53 -1.76 10.32 12.80
CA LEU A 53 -0.87 9.83 11.74
C LEU A 53 -1.26 8.42 11.30
N ILE A 54 -1.14 8.15 9.99
CA ILE A 54 -1.28 6.79 9.45
C ILE A 54 0.06 6.38 8.87
N ILE A 55 0.69 5.40 9.51
CA ILE A 55 2.04 4.97 9.17
C ILE A 55 1.94 3.57 8.54
N PRO A 56 2.24 3.41 7.24
CA PRO A 56 2.31 2.09 6.63
C PRO A 56 3.52 1.34 7.17
N ASN A 57 3.40 0.03 7.37
CA ASN A 57 4.50 -0.77 7.88
C ASN A 57 5.25 -1.53 6.76
N ILE A 58 4.85 -1.39 5.50
CA ILE A 58 5.42 -2.09 4.35
C ILE A 58 5.54 -1.14 3.16
N ILE A 59 6.65 -1.25 2.43
CA ILE A 59 6.89 -0.64 1.12
C ILE A 59 7.39 -1.69 0.12
N THR A 60 7.03 -1.51 -1.15
CA THR A 60 7.38 -2.39 -2.27
C THR A 60 8.06 -1.60 -3.38
N PRO A 61 9.36 -1.22 -3.25
CA PRO A 61 10.08 -0.37 -4.22
C PRO A 61 10.45 -1.13 -5.51
N ASN A 62 9.43 -1.63 -6.21
CA ASN A 62 9.49 -2.46 -7.41
C ASN A 62 9.26 -1.64 -8.70
N GLY A 63 8.81 -0.39 -8.60
CA GLY A 63 8.58 0.53 -9.70
C GLY A 63 7.21 0.43 -10.37
N ASP A 64 6.22 -0.19 -9.72
CA ASP A 64 4.84 -0.30 -10.24
C ASP A 64 3.93 0.88 -9.82
N ALA A 65 4.50 1.88 -9.15
CA ALA A 65 3.86 3.07 -8.59
C ALA A 65 2.91 2.80 -7.40
N ARG A 66 2.94 1.61 -6.80
CA ARG A 66 2.18 1.27 -5.59
C ARG A 66 3.15 0.93 -4.47
N ASN A 67 2.97 1.59 -3.31
CA ASN A 67 3.80 1.37 -2.12
C ASN A 67 5.32 1.48 -2.38
N ASP A 68 5.73 2.11 -3.50
CA ASP A 68 7.13 2.28 -3.90
C ASP A 68 7.93 3.17 -2.93
N ARG A 69 7.21 3.97 -2.15
CA ARG A 69 7.74 4.90 -1.17
C ARG A 69 6.95 4.76 0.11
N TRP A 70 7.62 5.09 1.21
CA TRP A 70 7.03 5.16 2.52
C TRP A 70 6.29 6.49 2.63
N GLU A 71 4.98 6.47 2.43
CA GLU A 71 4.12 7.65 2.51
C GLU A 71 3.39 7.63 3.85
N ILE A 72 3.73 8.56 4.73
CA ILE A 72 3.07 8.71 6.04
C ILE A 72 1.91 9.69 5.85
N ASP A 73 0.67 9.22 5.99
CA ASP A 73 -0.50 10.07 5.83
C ASP A 73 -0.61 11.06 6.99
N ARG A 74 -1.08 12.27 6.68
CA ARG A 74 -1.33 13.37 7.62
C ARG A 74 -0.08 13.97 8.28
N ILE A 75 1.12 13.55 7.86
CA ILE A 75 2.37 14.09 8.40
C ILE A 75 2.53 15.59 8.07
N GLU A 76 1.91 16.05 6.99
CA GLU A 76 1.90 17.43 6.52
C GLU A 76 1.13 18.40 7.42
N TYR A 77 0.32 17.91 8.37
CA TYR A 77 -0.37 18.76 9.34
C TYR A 77 0.50 19.15 10.54
N PHE A 78 1.71 18.58 10.64
CA PHE A 78 2.66 18.84 11.73
C PHE A 78 3.82 19.71 11.24
N ASN A 79 4.31 20.60 12.10
CA ASN A 79 5.35 21.56 11.71
C ASN A 79 6.77 21.08 12.06
N ASN A 80 6.94 20.41 13.19
CA ASN A 80 8.26 20.01 13.69
C ASN A 80 8.49 18.51 13.51
N VAL A 81 8.49 18.04 12.26
CA VAL A 81 8.65 16.62 11.91
C VAL A 81 10.13 16.28 11.74
N GLU A 82 10.57 15.20 12.38
CA GLU A 82 11.89 14.59 12.19
C GLU A 82 11.70 13.07 12.10
N VAL A 83 12.14 12.48 10.99
CA VAL A 83 12.02 11.05 10.71
C VAL A 83 13.41 10.45 10.66
N THR A 84 13.62 9.39 11.44
CA THR A 84 14.84 8.60 11.42
C THR A 84 14.47 7.13 11.20
N ILE A 85 15.16 6.47 10.28
CA ILE A 85 15.02 5.04 10.03
C ILE A 85 16.38 4.37 10.20
N VAL A 86 16.40 3.26 10.91
CA VAL A 86 17.58 2.46 11.21
C VAL A 86 17.41 1.01 10.77
N ASP A 87 18.52 0.37 10.40
CA ASP A 87 18.58 -1.07 10.13
C ASP A 87 18.64 -1.85 11.46
N GLU A 88 17.82 -2.89 11.62
CA GLU A 88 17.79 -3.77 12.81
C GLU A 88 19.15 -4.39 13.12
N GLY A 89 19.91 -4.76 12.10
CA GLY A 89 21.11 -5.59 12.23
C GLY A 89 22.37 -4.87 12.68
N LEU A 90 22.34 -3.53 12.87
CA LEU A 90 23.53 -2.71 13.08
C LEU A 90 23.28 -1.58 14.07
N ILE A 91 23.98 -1.60 15.20
CA ILE A 91 24.09 -0.44 16.11
C ILE A 91 24.55 0.80 15.31
N ASN A 92 23.73 1.85 15.30
CA ASN A 92 23.95 3.15 14.63
C ASN A 92 23.85 3.18 13.09
N ALA A 93 23.18 2.23 12.43
CA ALA A 93 22.98 2.29 10.99
C ALA A 93 21.73 3.12 10.61
N ILE A 94 21.78 4.43 10.80
CA ILE A 94 20.79 5.34 10.17
C ILE A 94 20.84 5.12 8.65
N VAL A 95 19.75 4.62 8.10
CA VAL A 95 19.58 4.38 6.67
C VAL A 95 18.86 5.53 5.98
N PHE A 96 18.04 6.25 6.74
CA PHE A 96 17.33 7.44 6.29
C PHE A 96 17.13 8.41 7.44
N HIS A 97 17.26 9.69 7.14
CA HIS A 97 16.98 10.78 8.07
C HIS A 97 16.40 11.96 7.30
N SER A 98 15.37 12.60 7.84
CA SER A 98 14.71 13.74 7.22
C SER A 98 14.12 14.68 8.28
N ILE A 99 14.28 15.98 8.06
CA ILE A 99 13.57 17.04 8.78
C ILE A 99 12.47 17.56 7.85
N GLY A 100 11.24 17.66 8.36
CA GLY A 100 10.03 18.06 7.62
C GLY A 100 9.43 16.98 6.72
N TYR A 101 10.13 15.87 6.48
CA TYR A 101 9.68 14.75 5.63
C TYR A 101 9.27 15.15 4.19
N GLU A 102 9.94 16.15 3.60
CA GLU A 102 9.63 16.64 2.24
C GLU A 102 9.85 15.59 1.14
N LYS A 103 10.72 14.60 1.40
CA LYS A 103 11.00 13.48 0.51
C LYS A 103 10.74 12.17 1.22
N MET A 104 9.70 11.48 0.78
CA MET A 104 9.38 10.13 1.21
C MET A 104 10.53 9.16 0.96
N TRP A 105 10.73 8.24 1.89
CA TRP A 105 11.78 7.23 1.77
C TRP A 105 11.39 6.15 0.76
N ASP A 106 12.30 5.78 -0.13
CA ASP A 106 12.07 4.83 -1.23
C ASP A 106 12.75 3.47 -1.00
N GLY A 107 13.06 3.16 0.26
CA GLY A 107 13.81 1.94 0.61
C GLY A 107 15.27 1.97 0.16
N THR A 108 15.85 3.15 -0.03
CA THR A 108 17.26 3.31 -0.41
C THR A 108 18.10 3.97 0.69
N ARG A 109 19.42 3.71 0.66
CA ARG A 109 20.43 4.45 1.42
C ARG A 109 21.50 4.93 0.44
N ASN A 110 21.73 6.25 0.39
CA ASN A 110 22.67 6.86 -0.56
C ASN A 110 22.43 6.43 -2.02
N GLY A 111 21.15 6.32 -2.41
CA GLY A 111 20.74 5.92 -3.76
C GLY A 111 20.89 4.42 -4.07
N LYS A 112 21.32 3.60 -3.11
CA LYS A 112 21.38 2.14 -3.25
C LYS A 112 20.17 1.50 -2.59
N LYS A 113 19.49 0.60 -3.33
CA LYS A 113 18.40 -0.21 -2.76
C LYS A 113 18.89 -1.01 -1.56
N LEU A 114 18.12 -0.96 -0.49
CA LEU A 114 18.34 -1.77 0.70
C LEU A 114 17.78 -3.17 0.48
N LYS A 115 18.12 -4.09 1.39
CA LYS A 115 17.67 -5.48 1.31
C LYS A 115 16.23 -5.57 1.81
N ASP A 116 15.52 -6.58 1.33
CA ASP A 116 14.25 -6.96 1.93
C ASP A 116 14.46 -7.31 3.41
N GLY A 117 13.58 -6.78 4.26
CA GLY A 117 13.73 -6.90 5.70
C GLY A 117 13.06 -5.78 6.48
N LYS A 118 13.26 -5.80 7.80
CA LYS A 118 12.67 -4.89 8.75
C LYS A 118 13.62 -3.73 9.06
N TYR A 119 13.08 -2.53 9.04
CA TYR A 119 13.76 -1.29 9.38
C TYR A 119 12.95 -0.58 10.45
N PHE A 120 13.62 -0.09 11.49
CA PHE A 120 12.94 0.56 12.61
C PHE A 120 12.91 2.06 12.39
N TYR A 121 11.80 2.70 12.76
CA TYR A 121 11.68 4.13 12.67
C TYR A 121 11.44 4.78 14.02
N GLU A 122 11.90 6.02 14.13
CA GLU A 122 11.48 7.00 15.11
C GLU A 122 11.02 8.25 14.35
N ILE A 123 9.81 8.72 14.67
CA ILE A 123 9.22 9.93 14.10
C ILE A 123 8.94 10.85 15.28
N ASN A 124 9.66 11.97 15.36
CA ASN A 124 9.38 13.04 16.30
C ASN A 124 8.55 14.11 15.58
N PHE A 125 7.43 14.52 16.17
CA PHE A 125 6.53 15.52 15.58
C PHE A 125 5.78 16.29 16.67
N ASP A 126 5.89 17.62 16.67
CA ASP A 126 5.18 18.54 17.57
C ASP A 126 5.16 18.12 19.07
N GLY A 127 6.29 17.58 19.55
CA GLY A 127 6.46 17.14 20.95
C GLY A 127 6.02 15.71 21.24
N HIS A 128 5.57 14.96 20.23
CA HIS A 128 5.25 13.55 20.29
C HIS A 128 6.32 12.70 19.59
N THR A 129 6.38 11.43 19.97
CA THR A 129 7.27 10.44 19.35
C THR A 129 6.47 9.19 18.98
N ALA A 130 6.56 8.78 17.71
CA ALA A 130 6.06 7.50 17.23
C ALA A 130 7.23 6.59 16.87
N THR A 131 7.18 5.34 17.33
CA THR A 131 8.18 4.32 17.02
C THR A 131 7.50 3.08 16.44
N GLY A 132 8.25 2.34 15.65
CA GLY A 132 7.75 1.13 15.01
C GLY A 132 8.73 0.61 13.97
N TYR A 133 8.22 -0.11 12.99
CA TYR A 133 9.01 -0.62 11.88
C TYR A 133 8.29 -0.48 10.55
N VAL A 134 9.09 -0.34 9.51
CA VAL A 134 8.72 -0.41 8.11
C VAL A 134 9.52 -1.52 7.45
N CYS A 135 8.88 -2.30 6.59
CA CYS A 135 9.47 -3.41 5.89
C CYS A 135 9.64 -3.13 4.41
N ILE A 136 10.74 -3.61 3.84
CA ILE A 136 10.99 -3.58 2.39
C ILE A 136 10.70 -4.96 1.79
N PHE A 137 9.92 -4.98 0.70
CA PHE A 137 9.73 -6.16 -0.15
C PHE A 137 9.88 -5.81 -1.63
N THR A 138 10.97 -6.23 -2.26
CA THR A 138 11.27 -5.88 -3.65
C THR A 138 10.63 -6.80 -4.69
N VAL A 139 10.10 -7.96 -4.28
CA VAL A 139 9.44 -8.93 -5.16
C VAL A 139 8.08 -9.31 -4.57
N MET A 140 7.04 -9.18 -5.39
CA MET A 140 5.68 -9.69 -5.13
C MET A 140 5.27 -10.61 -6.27
N ASP A 141 5.78 -11.83 -6.27
CA ASP A 141 5.35 -12.93 -7.11
C ASP A 141 4.07 -13.56 -6.52
N LEU A 142 3.00 -13.53 -7.33
CA LEU A 142 1.59 -13.71 -6.96
C LEU A 142 1.24 -15.09 -6.33
N LYS A 143 2.20 -15.99 -6.12
CA LYS A 143 1.98 -17.34 -5.58
C LYS A 143 2.90 -17.77 -4.44
N HIS A 144 3.96 -17.02 -4.11
CA HIS A 144 4.89 -17.38 -3.04
C HIS A 144 5.11 -16.26 -2.02
N ASP A 145 4.79 -15.01 -2.36
CA ASP A 145 5.36 -13.87 -1.63
C ASP A 145 4.46 -13.35 -0.50
N TYR A 146 3.17 -13.72 -0.48
CA TYR A 146 2.25 -13.38 0.62
C TYR A 146 2.68 -14.01 1.96
N TRP A 147 3.02 -15.30 1.97
CA TRP A 147 3.47 -16.00 3.18
C TRP A 147 4.87 -15.59 3.62
N ASP A 148 5.73 -15.19 2.68
CA ASP A 148 7.03 -14.62 2.99
C ASP A 148 6.90 -13.24 3.64
N CYS A 149 5.94 -12.44 3.17
CA CYS A 149 5.64 -11.15 3.75
C CYS A 149 5.10 -11.26 5.17
N LEU A 150 4.11 -12.13 5.40
CA LEU A 150 3.56 -12.39 6.73
C LEU A 150 4.65 -12.87 7.72
N ARG A 151 5.52 -13.79 7.31
CA ARG A 151 6.57 -14.31 8.20
C ARG A 151 7.65 -13.30 8.56
N LYS A 152 7.99 -12.39 7.65
CA LYS A 152 9.08 -11.42 7.86
C LYS A 152 8.57 -10.14 8.54
N CYS A 153 7.32 -9.74 8.28
CA CYS A 153 6.86 -8.38 8.53
C CYS A 153 5.48 -8.23 9.17
N ALA A 154 4.70 -9.29 9.34
CA ALA A 154 3.54 -9.20 10.21
C ALA A 154 3.98 -9.06 11.67
N PRO A 155 3.29 -8.24 12.50
CA PRO A 155 3.46 -8.28 13.93
C PRO A 155 3.12 -9.69 14.43
N MET A 156 3.91 -10.24 15.35
CA MET A 156 3.76 -11.63 15.82
C MET A 156 2.45 -11.92 16.60
N GLU A 157 1.58 -10.93 16.79
CA GLU A 157 0.26 -11.13 17.37
C GLU A 157 -0.77 -11.36 16.26
N GLY A 158 -1.17 -12.62 16.09
CA GLY A 158 -2.25 -12.99 15.18
C GLY A 158 -1.78 -13.83 14.01
N MET A 159 -1.39 -15.07 14.30
CA MET A 159 -1.49 -16.15 13.33
C MET A 159 -2.95 -16.17 12.83
N ASP A 160 -3.12 -16.02 11.52
CA ASP A 160 -4.38 -15.95 10.80
C ASP A 160 -5.46 -16.92 11.36
N PRO A 161 -6.61 -16.42 11.89
CA PRO A 161 -7.71 -17.27 12.34
C PRO A 161 -8.39 -18.07 11.22
N LEU A 162 -8.07 -17.82 9.95
CA LEU A 162 -8.68 -18.50 8.80
C LEU A 162 -7.88 -19.70 8.28
N LEU A 163 -6.80 -20.10 8.95
CA LEU A 163 -6.01 -21.29 8.58
C LEU A 163 -6.10 -22.48 9.54
N ASP A 164 -6.94 -22.41 10.57
CA ASP A 164 -7.25 -23.58 11.40
C ASP A 164 -8.63 -24.14 11.02
N TYR A 165 -8.72 -24.75 9.82
CA TYR A 165 -9.80 -25.65 9.40
C TYR A 165 -9.36 -26.64 8.32
#